data_AF-A0A410RFB5-F1
#
_entry.id   AF-A0A410RFB5-F1
#
_cell.length_a   1.000
_cell.length_b   1.000
_cell.length_c   1.000
_cell.angle_alpha   90.00
_cell.angle_beta   90.00
_cell.angle_gamma   90.00
#
_symmetry.space_group_name_H-M   'P 1'
#
loop_
_entity.id
_entity.type
_entity.pdbx_description
1 polymer ?
#
loop_
_entity_poly.entity_id
_entity_poly.type
_entity_poly.pdbx_seq_one_letter_code
_entity_poly.pdbx_strand_id
1 'polypeptide(L)'
;SYSLVSWESELHEVHPEVKYMLTMKLLILLLGLVAYINAECGTLERIKVKTQWSKAFGTGHHREDLGLALWKAIFALEPEARGLFKRVNGDDVHSPEFHAHSVRVLGGLDIAISLLDSEDILNDELAHLKNQHDARPLTHEHFEVFKHALMEVVPATLGRCFDHDAWSHCYDVISHGIHP
;
A
#
# COMPACT_ATOMS: atom_id res chain seq x y z
N SER A 1 4.84 50.42 -61.28
CA SER A 1 4.97 50.55 -59.81
C SER A 1 3.91 49.68 -59.15
N TYR A 2 4.26 48.44 -58.81
CA TYR A 2 3.40 47.56 -58.02
C TYR A 2 4.13 47.30 -56.70
N SER A 3 3.55 47.79 -55.61
CA SER A 3 4.03 47.57 -54.25
C SER A 3 3.57 46.18 -53.81
N LEU A 4 4.53 45.32 -53.50
CA LEU A 4 4.30 44.09 -52.77
C LEU A 4 4.06 44.47 -51.32
N VAL A 5 2.85 44.20 -50.84
CA VAL A 5 2.47 44.36 -49.44
C VAL A 5 3.21 43.29 -48.64
N SER A 6 3.90 43.75 -47.60
CA SER A 6 4.61 42.96 -46.61
C SER A 6 3.62 42.42 -45.57
N TRP A 7 3.06 41.24 -45.80
CA TRP A 7 2.16 40.56 -44.86
C TRP A 7 2.88 39.59 -43.90
N GLU A 8 4.19 39.41 -44.01
CA GLU A 8 4.93 38.42 -43.19
C GLU A 8 5.32 38.87 -41.78
N SER A 9 5.02 40.11 -41.37
CA SER A 9 5.50 40.67 -40.10
C SER A 9 4.53 40.58 -38.91
N GLU A 10 3.37 39.93 -39.04
CA GLU A 10 2.36 39.87 -37.96
C GLU A 10 2.26 38.50 -37.26
N LEU A 11 3.26 37.63 -37.40
CA LEU A 11 3.33 36.42 -36.56
C LEU A 11 4.17 36.68 -35.31
N HIS A 12 3.51 37.38 -34.38
CA HIS A 12 3.64 37.24 -32.93
C HIS A 12 5.07 37.17 -32.34
N GLU A 13 5.66 38.33 -32.06
CA GLU A 13 6.56 38.46 -30.92
C GLU A 13 5.73 38.28 -29.64
N VAL A 14 5.59 37.04 -29.19
CA VAL A 14 5.06 36.76 -27.84
C VAL A 14 6.06 37.36 -26.85
N HIS A 15 5.67 38.46 -26.20
CA HIS A 15 6.50 39.13 -25.20
C HIS A 15 7.08 38.11 -24.20
N PRO A 16 8.38 38.22 -23.83
CA PRO A 16 9.08 37.24 -23.02
C PRO A 16 8.36 36.95 -21.69
N GLU A 17 7.75 37.96 -21.07
CA GLU A 17 6.87 37.85 -19.89
C GLU A 17 5.74 36.83 -20.07
N VAL A 18 5.07 36.83 -21.23
CA VAL A 18 3.97 35.92 -21.56
C VAL A 18 4.51 34.50 -21.77
N LYS A 19 5.68 34.37 -22.41
CA LYS A 19 6.37 33.09 -22.60
C LYS A 19 6.80 32.47 -21.27
N TYR A 20 7.38 33.27 -20.36
CA TYR A 20 7.76 32.81 -19.02
C TYR A 20 6.53 32.44 -18.19
N MET A 21 5.46 33.23 -18.22
CA MET A 21 4.21 32.92 -17.52
C MET A 21 3.55 31.63 -18.04
N LEU A 22 3.55 31.39 -19.35
CA LEU A 22 3.05 30.14 -19.95
C LEU A 22 3.92 28.94 -19.56
N THR A 23 5.25 29.09 -19.60
CA THR A 23 6.20 28.03 -19.23
C THR A 23 6.09 27.69 -17.74
N MET A 24 5.95 28.69 -16.88
CA MET A 24 5.80 28.49 -15.43
C MET A 24 4.47 27.83 -15.07
N LYS A 25 3.36 28.20 -15.74
CA LYS A 25 2.06 27.51 -15.59
C LYS A 25 2.11 26.05 -16.05
N LEU A 26 2.82 25.78 -17.14
CA LEU A 26 3.04 24.41 -17.64
C LEU A 26 3.84 23.57 -16.65
N LEU A 27 4.91 24.14 -16.06
CA LEU A 27 5.71 23.47 -15.03
C LEU A 27 4.91 23.18 -13.76
N ILE A 28 4.05 24.10 -13.31
CA ILE A 28 3.18 23.90 -12.15
C ILE A 28 2.14 22.79 -12.42
N LEU A 29 1.54 22.75 -13.62
CA LEU A 29 0.61 21.68 -14.02
C LEU A 29 1.29 20.31 -14.08
N LEU A 30 2.52 20.24 -14.61
CA LEU A 30 3.31 18.99 -14.64
C LEU A 30 3.67 18.51 -13.23
N LEU A 31 4.09 19.41 -12.33
CA LEU A 31 4.38 19.07 -10.94
C LEU A 31 3.12 18.61 -10.18
N GLY A 32 1.98 19.23 -10.45
CA GLY A 32 0.68 18.81 -9.90
C GLY A 32 0.26 17.42 -10.35
N LEU A 33 0.46 17.07 -11.63
CA LEU A 33 0.20 15.73 -12.15
C LEU A 33 1.09 14.67 -11.50
N VAL A 34 2.38 14.97 -11.30
CA VAL A 34 3.32 14.04 -10.65
C VAL A 34 2.96 13.82 -9.19
N ALA A 35 2.48 14.86 -8.48
CA ALA A 35 2.03 14.72 -7.10
C ALA A 35 0.75 13.88 -6.97
N TYR A 36 -0.20 14.00 -7.91
CA TYR A 36 -1.43 13.20 -7.93
C TYR A 36 -1.14 11.69 -8.13
N ILE A 37 -0.11 11.34 -8.92
CA ILE A 37 0.27 9.95 -9.16
C ILE A 37 0.88 9.28 -7.91
N ASN A 38 1.38 10.05 -6.94
CA ASN A 38 2.10 9.52 -5.77
C ASN A 38 1.20 9.20 -4.56
N ALA A 39 -0.12 9.41 -4.62
CA ALA A 39 -1.01 9.19 -3.48
C ALA A 39 -1.80 7.86 -3.52
N GLU A 40 -1.72 7.12 -4.63
CA GLU A 40 -2.50 5.90 -4.86
C GLU A 40 -1.57 4.73 -5.15
N CYS A 41 -1.93 3.53 -4.65
CA CYS A 41 -1.23 2.27 -4.96
C CYS A 41 -1.27 1.99 -6.47
N GLY A 42 -0.26 2.47 -7.20
CA GLY A 42 -0.18 2.40 -8.65
C GLY A 42 0.26 1.02 -9.16
N THR A 43 0.16 0.79 -10.47
CA THR A 43 0.53 -0.51 -11.09
C THR A 43 1.95 -0.96 -10.73
N LEU A 44 2.93 -0.05 -10.74
CA LEU A 44 4.32 -0.38 -10.41
C LEU A 44 4.52 -0.67 -8.92
N GLU A 45 3.81 0.03 -8.04
CA GLU A 45 3.84 -0.23 -6.59
C GLU A 45 3.24 -1.59 -6.27
N ARG A 46 2.11 -1.94 -6.90
CA ARG A 46 1.48 -3.28 -6.80
C ARG A 46 2.45 -4.39 -7.16
N ILE A 47 3.12 -4.27 -8.32
CA ILE A 47 4.13 -5.25 -8.76
C ILE A 47 5.31 -5.31 -7.77
N LYS A 48 5.74 -4.16 -7.24
CA LYS A 48 6.85 -4.07 -6.29
C LYS A 48 6.51 -4.73 -4.96
N VAL A 49 5.35 -4.44 -4.39
CA VAL A 49 4.84 -5.04 -3.15
C VAL A 49 4.68 -6.55 -3.32
N LYS A 50 4.07 -7.02 -4.42
CA LYS A 50 3.99 -8.46 -4.74
C LYS A 50 5.35 -9.13 -4.75
N THR A 51 6.33 -8.51 -5.41
CA THR A 51 7.69 -9.04 -5.54
C THR A 51 8.42 -9.05 -4.20
N GLN A 52 8.29 -8.00 -3.41
CA GLN A 52 8.91 -7.88 -2.09
C GLN A 52 8.26 -8.85 -1.09
N TRP A 53 6.93 -8.96 -1.11
CA TRP A 53 6.19 -9.90 -0.27
C TRP A 53 6.57 -11.34 -0.57
N SER A 54 6.63 -11.73 -1.84
CA SER A 54 7.03 -13.10 -2.22
C SER A 54 8.40 -13.49 -1.64
N LYS A 55 9.35 -12.54 -1.59
CA LYS A 55 10.67 -12.74 -0.99
C LYS A 55 10.63 -12.78 0.54
N ALA A 56 9.89 -11.85 1.16
CA ALA A 56 9.78 -11.72 2.61
C ALA A 56 9.02 -12.90 3.24
N PHE A 57 7.88 -13.27 2.63
CA PHE A 57 7.00 -14.32 3.12
C PHE A 57 7.65 -15.71 3.00
N GLY A 58 8.36 -15.97 1.90
CA GLY A 58 9.10 -17.22 1.74
C GLY A 58 8.19 -18.46 1.74
N THR A 59 8.67 -19.57 2.30
CA THR A 59 7.95 -20.85 2.40
C THR A 59 8.30 -21.60 3.69
N GLY A 60 7.48 -22.59 4.07
CA GLY A 60 7.73 -23.43 5.25
C GLY A 60 7.93 -22.61 6.53
N HIS A 61 8.97 -22.94 7.30
CA HIS A 61 9.29 -22.28 8.57
C HIS A 61 9.53 -20.77 8.46
N HIS A 62 9.99 -20.26 7.31
CA HIS A 62 10.17 -18.81 7.14
C HIS A 62 8.85 -18.04 7.24
N ARG A 63 7.74 -18.62 6.76
CA ARG A 63 6.39 -18.02 6.90
C ARG A 63 5.96 -17.98 8.36
N GLU A 64 6.28 -19.04 9.10
CA GLU A 64 5.93 -19.18 10.51
C GLU A 64 6.71 -18.17 11.36
N ASP A 65 8.02 -18.03 11.09
CA ASP A 65 8.88 -17.06 11.75
C ASP A 65 8.46 -15.62 11.46
N LEU A 66 8.11 -15.30 10.20
CA LEU A 66 7.59 -13.98 9.83
C LEU A 66 6.29 -13.67 10.59
N GLY A 67 5.35 -14.62 10.63
CA GLY A 67 4.09 -14.45 11.35
C GLY A 67 4.29 -14.28 12.85
N LEU A 68 5.17 -15.07 13.45
CA LEU A 68 5.52 -14.92 14.85
C LEU A 68 6.13 -13.53 15.13
N ALA A 69 7.05 -13.07 14.28
CA ALA A 69 7.63 -11.74 14.40
C ALA A 69 6.57 -10.63 14.26
N LEU A 70 5.67 -10.75 13.29
CA LEU A 70 4.58 -9.81 13.05
C LEU A 70 3.66 -9.70 14.27
N TRP A 71 3.18 -10.82 14.81
CA TRP A 71 2.30 -10.79 15.99
C TRP A 71 2.99 -10.30 17.24
N LYS A 72 4.29 -10.60 17.42
CA LYS A 72 5.09 -10.01 18.49
C LYS A 72 5.17 -8.50 18.36
N ALA A 73 5.37 -7.97 17.15
CA ALA A 73 5.40 -6.54 16.90
C ALA A 73 4.03 -5.89 17.17
N ILE A 74 2.93 -6.48 16.65
CA ILE A 74 1.56 -6.01 16.90
C ILE A 74 1.28 -5.90 18.40
N PHE A 75 1.56 -6.96 19.16
CA PHE A 75 1.27 -6.99 20.60
C PHE A 75 2.28 -6.25 21.48
N ALA A 76 3.38 -5.77 20.90
CA ALA A 76 4.28 -4.81 21.53
C ALA A 76 3.80 -3.37 21.30
N LEU A 77 3.27 -3.08 20.11
CA LEU A 77 2.67 -1.78 19.77
C LEU A 77 1.34 -1.57 20.51
N GLU A 78 0.49 -2.60 20.56
CA GLU A 78 -0.84 -2.55 21.19
C GLU A 78 -1.06 -3.80 22.07
N PRO A 79 -0.62 -3.78 23.34
CA PRO A 79 -0.75 -4.93 24.23
C PRO A 79 -2.20 -5.37 24.49
N GLU A 80 -3.16 -4.43 24.49
CA GLU A 80 -4.57 -4.70 24.77
C GLU A 80 -5.24 -5.49 23.62
N ALA A 81 -4.67 -5.44 22.41
CA ALA A 81 -5.17 -6.22 21.27
C ALA A 81 -5.19 -7.73 21.55
N ARG A 82 -4.39 -8.25 22.49
CA ARG A 82 -4.46 -9.65 22.95
C ARG A 82 -5.87 -10.06 23.40
N GLY A 83 -6.66 -9.11 23.92
CA GLY A 83 -8.06 -9.32 24.29
C GLY A 83 -8.94 -9.78 23.12
N LEU A 84 -8.62 -9.36 21.89
CA LEU A 84 -9.34 -9.75 20.67
C LEU A 84 -9.07 -11.21 20.26
N PHE A 85 -7.97 -11.79 20.74
CA PHE A 85 -7.46 -13.09 20.31
C PHE A 85 -7.53 -14.18 21.38
N LYS A 86 -8.32 -13.99 22.45
CA LYS A 86 -8.47 -14.99 23.53
C LYS A 86 -8.90 -16.37 23.03
N ARG A 87 -9.79 -16.43 22.03
CA ARG A 87 -10.30 -17.70 21.45
C ARG A 87 -9.21 -18.54 20.75
N VAL A 88 -8.12 -17.89 20.34
CA VAL A 88 -6.99 -18.53 19.64
C VAL A 88 -5.73 -18.53 20.49
N ASN A 89 -5.88 -18.38 21.82
CA ASN A 89 -4.78 -18.35 22.79
C ASN A 89 -3.75 -17.23 22.54
N GLY A 90 -4.21 -16.01 22.24
CA GLY A 90 -3.34 -14.85 21.98
C GLY A 90 -2.43 -14.40 23.14
N ASP A 91 -2.59 -14.97 24.34
CA ASP A 91 -1.66 -14.75 25.45
C ASP A 91 -0.33 -15.50 25.25
N ASP A 92 -0.35 -16.60 24.49
CA ASP A 92 0.84 -17.36 24.10
C ASP A 92 0.92 -17.48 22.58
N VAL A 93 1.69 -16.57 21.96
CA VAL A 93 1.93 -16.55 20.51
C VAL A 93 2.72 -17.75 20.00
N HIS A 94 3.31 -18.55 20.89
CA HIS A 94 4.01 -19.79 20.54
C HIS A 94 3.10 -21.02 20.59
N SER A 95 1.84 -20.87 21.01
CA SER A 95 0.89 -21.97 21.06
C SER A 95 0.46 -22.45 19.67
N PRO A 96 0.15 -23.74 19.49
CA PRO A 96 -0.35 -24.27 18.22
C PRO A 96 -1.62 -23.58 17.72
N GLU A 97 -2.51 -23.18 18.62
CA GLU A 97 -3.77 -22.49 18.30
C GLU A 97 -3.50 -21.11 17.68
N PHE A 98 -2.58 -20.36 18.29
CA PHE A 98 -2.22 -19.04 17.81
C PHE A 98 -1.39 -19.11 16.54
N HIS A 99 -0.48 -20.08 16.44
CA HIS A 99 0.27 -20.36 15.21
C HIS A 99 -0.69 -20.64 14.03
N ALA A 100 -1.67 -21.52 14.22
CA ALA A 100 -2.67 -21.81 13.21
C ALA A 100 -3.49 -20.57 12.83
N HIS A 101 -3.78 -19.68 13.79
CA HIS A 101 -4.42 -18.40 13.50
C HIS A 101 -3.53 -17.47 12.68
N SER A 102 -2.27 -17.32 13.06
CA SER A 102 -1.27 -16.52 12.37
C SER A 102 -1.14 -16.92 10.90
N VAL A 103 -1.01 -18.22 10.63
CA VAL A 103 -0.93 -18.75 9.26
C VAL A 103 -2.19 -18.43 8.46
N ARG A 104 -3.39 -18.50 9.05
CA ARG A 104 -4.63 -18.11 8.34
C ARG A 104 -4.70 -16.63 8.00
N VAL A 105 -4.27 -15.76 8.92
CA VAL A 105 -4.24 -14.30 8.68
C VAL A 105 -3.24 -13.95 7.59
N LEU A 106 -2.02 -14.50 7.68
CA LEU A 106 -1.02 -14.28 6.64
C LEU A 106 -1.39 -14.91 5.30
N GLY A 107 -2.14 -16.01 5.30
CA GLY A 107 -2.72 -16.58 4.07
C GLY A 107 -3.71 -15.63 3.41
N GLY A 108 -4.60 -14.99 4.18
CA GLY A 108 -5.51 -13.97 3.65
C GLY A 108 -4.77 -12.75 3.10
N LEU A 109 -3.74 -12.28 3.83
CA LEU A 109 -2.88 -11.19 3.35
C LEU A 109 -2.12 -11.56 2.08
N ASP A 110 -1.60 -12.79 1.99
CA ASP A 110 -0.90 -13.31 0.81
C ASP A 110 -1.81 -13.34 -0.43
N ILE A 111 -3.07 -13.76 -0.27
CA ILE A 111 -4.07 -13.72 -1.34
C ILE A 111 -4.32 -12.26 -1.76
N ALA A 112 -4.62 -11.37 -0.82
CA ALA A 112 -4.89 -9.96 -1.13
C ALA A 112 -3.70 -9.28 -1.84
N ILE A 113 -2.47 -9.49 -1.36
CA ILE A 113 -1.26 -8.98 -2.02
C ILE A 113 -1.10 -9.57 -3.42
N SER A 114 -1.29 -10.88 -3.56
CA SER A 114 -1.16 -11.58 -4.85
C SER A 114 -2.16 -11.09 -5.89
N LEU A 115 -3.33 -10.62 -5.46
CA LEU A 115 -4.39 -10.08 -6.31
C LEU A 115 -4.27 -8.58 -6.57
N LEU A 116 -3.27 -7.87 -6.02
CA LEU A 116 -3.15 -6.42 -6.17
C LEU A 116 -3.19 -5.94 -7.63
N ASP A 117 -2.67 -6.68 -8.58
CA ASP A 117 -2.68 -6.34 -10.02
C ASP A 117 -3.91 -6.85 -10.79
N SER A 118 -4.88 -7.45 -10.10
CA SER A 118 -6.12 -8.02 -10.66
C SER A 118 -7.33 -7.41 -9.95
N GLU A 119 -7.63 -6.15 -10.23
CA GLU A 119 -8.55 -5.30 -9.46
C GLU A 119 -9.95 -5.92 -9.22
N ASP A 120 -10.58 -6.47 -10.26
CA ASP A 120 -11.89 -7.11 -10.12
C ASP A 120 -11.86 -8.27 -9.10
N ILE A 121 -10.82 -9.11 -9.16
CA ILE A 121 -10.66 -10.27 -8.27
C ILE A 121 -10.25 -9.82 -6.87
N LEU A 122 -9.43 -8.78 -6.76
CA LEU A 122 -9.10 -8.16 -5.48
C LEU A 122 -10.36 -7.64 -4.79
N ASN A 123 -11.24 -6.95 -5.52
CA ASN A 123 -12.47 -6.41 -4.95
C ASN A 123 -13.40 -7.52 -4.42
N ASP A 124 -13.51 -8.65 -5.13
CA ASP A 124 -14.24 -9.82 -4.66
C ASP A 124 -13.65 -10.41 -3.36
N GLU A 125 -12.32 -10.53 -3.29
CA GLU A 125 -11.63 -10.99 -2.07
C GLU A 125 -11.79 -10.00 -0.91
N LEU A 126 -11.65 -8.71 -1.17
CA LEU A 126 -11.82 -7.67 -0.14
C LEU A 126 -13.26 -7.64 0.39
N ALA A 127 -14.26 -7.82 -0.48
CA ALA A 127 -15.65 -7.98 -0.06
C ALA A 127 -15.84 -9.25 0.79
N HIS A 128 -15.18 -10.36 0.45
CA HIS A 128 -15.20 -11.58 1.26
C HIS A 128 -14.59 -11.33 2.65
N LEU A 129 -13.40 -10.72 2.70
CA LEU A 129 -12.71 -10.40 3.96
C LEU A 129 -13.51 -9.40 4.80
N LYS A 130 -14.10 -8.37 4.19
CA LYS A 130 -14.98 -7.42 4.87
C LYS A 130 -16.11 -8.13 5.62
N ASN A 131 -16.82 -9.04 4.95
CA ASN A 131 -17.88 -9.82 5.60
C ASN A 131 -17.38 -10.63 6.82
N GLN A 132 -16.12 -11.09 6.81
CA GLN A 132 -15.52 -11.78 7.97
C GLN A 132 -15.17 -10.84 9.14
N HIS A 133 -15.01 -9.55 8.87
CA HIS A 133 -14.56 -8.53 9.83
C HIS A 133 -15.69 -7.62 10.31
N ASP A 134 -16.81 -7.48 9.57
CA ASP A 134 -17.95 -6.62 9.92
C ASP A 134 -18.55 -6.92 11.31
N ALA A 135 -18.57 -8.19 11.73
CA ALA A 135 -19.12 -8.60 13.02
C ALA A 135 -18.11 -8.47 14.19
N ARG A 136 -16.89 -7.99 13.93
CA ARG A 136 -15.81 -7.93 14.93
C ARG A 136 -15.65 -6.50 15.44
N PRO A 137 -15.28 -6.29 16.72
CA PRO A 137 -15.04 -4.96 17.29
C PRO A 137 -13.65 -4.44 16.88
N LEU A 138 -13.38 -4.40 15.58
CA LEU A 138 -12.14 -3.85 15.03
C LEU A 138 -12.36 -2.39 14.65
N THR A 139 -11.34 -1.58 14.84
CA THR A 139 -11.32 -0.15 14.55
C THR A 139 -10.22 0.10 13.53
N HIS A 140 -10.28 1.25 12.86
CA HIS A 140 -9.21 1.69 11.96
C HIS A 140 -7.83 1.63 12.64
N GLU A 141 -7.75 2.03 13.91
CA GLU A 141 -6.51 1.99 14.70
C GLU A 141 -5.89 0.58 14.77
N HIS A 142 -6.71 -0.48 14.89
CA HIS A 142 -6.19 -1.85 14.90
C HIS A 142 -5.52 -2.22 13.55
N PHE A 143 -6.04 -1.70 12.43
CA PHE A 143 -5.43 -1.90 11.12
C PHE A 143 -4.16 -1.06 10.96
N GLU A 144 -4.11 0.16 11.50
CA GLU A 144 -2.88 0.97 11.52
C GLU A 144 -1.76 0.33 12.37
N VAL A 145 -2.09 -0.27 13.51
CA VAL A 145 -1.12 -1.05 14.30
C VAL A 145 -0.58 -2.22 13.48
N PHE A 146 -1.44 -2.92 12.73
CA PHE A 146 -1.01 -4.01 11.86
C PHE A 146 -0.11 -3.50 10.73
N LYS A 147 -0.46 -2.36 10.11
CA LYS A 147 0.37 -1.68 9.10
C LYS A 147 1.76 -1.38 9.65
N HIS A 148 1.84 -0.70 10.80
CA HIS A 148 3.12 -0.37 11.43
C HIS A 148 3.96 -1.62 11.70
N ALA A 149 3.35 -2.68 12.25
CA ALA A 149 4.05 -3.93 12.48
C ALA A 149 4.57 -4.58 11.18
N LEU A 150 3.81 -4.51 10.07
CA LEU A 150 4.29 -4.94 8.76
C LEU A 150 5.49 -4.11 8.27
N MET A 151 5.43 -2.78 8.42
CA MET A 151 6.51 -1.87 8.03
C MET A 151 7.78 -2.05 8.86
N GLU A 152 7.71 -2.69 10.03
CA GLU A 152 8.88 -3.09 10.81
C GLU A 152 9.42 -4.46 10.37
N VAL A 153 8.53 -5.44 10.23
CA VAL A 153 8.92 -6.85 10.09
C VAL A 153 9.33 -7.20 8.65
N VAL A 154 8.63 -6.68 7.64
CA VAL A 154 8.97 -6.96 6.24
C VAL A 154 10.37 -6.46 5.87
N PRO A 155 10.76 -5.19 6.11
CA PRO A 155 12.12 -4.74 5.79
C PRO A 155 13.21 -5.48 6.58
N ALA A 156 12.93 -5.95 7.80
CA ALA A 156 13.89 -6.78 8.55
C ALA A 156 14.25 -8.07 7.79
N THR A 157 13.36 -8.61 6.95
CA THR A 157 13.63 -9.77 6.09
C THR A 157 14.29 -9.40 4.75
N LEU A 158 14.00 -8.21 4.21
CA LEU A 158 14.46 -7.79 2.88
C LEU A 158 15.75 -6.95 2.91
N GLY A 159 16.16 -6.47 4.08
CA GLY A 159 17.26 -5.54 4.25
C GLY A 159 16.99 -4.21 3.55
N ARG A 160 17.95 -3.73 2.75
CA ARG A 160 17.88 -2.43 2.06
C ARG A 160 16.85 -2.37 0.92
N CYS A 161 16.29 -3.51 0.52
CA CYS A 161 15.43 -3.61 -0.65
C CYS A 161 13.95 -3.55 -0.26
N PHE A 162 13.55 -2.52 0.48
CA PHE A 162 12.18 -2.27 0.91
C PHE A 162 11.71 -0.90 0.41
N ASP A 163 10.49 -0.84 -0.12
CA ASP A 163 9.89 0.41 -0.59
C ASP A 163 8.71 0.76 0.32
N HIS A 164 8.98 1.63 1.28
CA HIS A 164 8.04 1.95 2.34
C HIS A 164 6.75 2.59 1.79
N ASP A 165 6.86 3.51 0.83
CA ASP A 165 5.72 4.24 0.30
C ASP A 165 4.81 3.30 -0.50
N ALA A 166 5.39 2.46 -1.37
CA ALA A 166 4.63 1.46 -2.12
C ALA A 166 3.88 0.50 -1.19
N TRP A 167 4.53 0.04 -0.12
CA TRP A 167 3.91 -0.81 0.88
C TRP A 167 2.78 -0.10 1.63
N SER A 168 3.01 1.14 2.06
CA SER A 168 2.00 1.95 2.74
C SER A 168 0.77 2.14 1.87
N HIS A 169 0.94 2.63 0.64
CA HIS A 169 -0.17 2.88 -0.29
C HIS A 169 -0.96 1.61 -0.60
N CYS A 170 -0.27 0.50 -0.85
CA CYS A 170 -0.95 -0.75 -1.21
C CYS A 170 -1.59 -1.47 -0.03
N TYR A 171 -1.02 -1.35 1.18
CA TYR A 171 -1.70 -1.81 2.38
C TYR A 171 -2.97 -1.00 2.65
N ASP A 172 -2.96 0.30 2.37
CA ASP A 172 -4.14 1.16 2.55
C ASP A 172 -5.29 0.72 1.65
N VAL A 173 -5.02 0.32 0.41
CA VAL A 173 -6.04 -0.29 -0.46
C VAL A 173 -6.64 -1.54 0.17
N ILE A 174 -5.81 -2.44 0.70
CA ILE A 174 -6.27 -3.70 1.31
C ILE A 174 -7.08 -3.43 2.58
N SER A 175 -6.55 -2.63 3.49
CA SER A 175 -7.19 -2.37 4.79
C SER A 175 -8.49 -1.58 4.64
N HIS A 176 -8.56 -0.58 3.75
CA HIS A 176 -9.81 0.13 3.44
C HIS A 176 -10.87 -0.77 2.82
N GLY A 177 -10.48 -1.80 2.05
CA GLY A 177 -11.43 -2.76 1.51
C GLY A 177 -12.04 -3.70 2.57
N ILE A 178 -11.33 -3.91 3.69
CA ILE A 178 -11.78 -4.80 4.78
C ILE A 178 -12.53 -4.00 5.85
N HIS A 179 -12.03 -2.80 6.19
CA HIS A 179 -12.62 -1.95 7.21
C HIS A 179 -13.94 -1.32 6.71
N PRO A 180 -15.00 -1.26 7.52
CA PRO A 180 -16.25 -0.57 7.18
C PRO A 180 -16.16 0.95 6.98
#